data_AF-A0A318DGR3-F1
#
_entry.id   AF-A0A318DGR3-F1
#
_cell.length_a   1.000
_cell.length_b   1.000
_cell.length_c   1.000
_cell.angle_alpha   90.00
_cell.angle_beta   90.00
_cell.angle_gamma   90.00
#
_symmetry.space_group_name_H-M   'P 1'
#
loop_
_entity.id
_entity.type
_entity.pdbx_description
1 polymer ?
#
loop_
_entity_poly.entity_id
_entity_poly.type
_entity_poly.pdbx_seq_one_letter_code
_entity_poly.pdbx_strand_id
1 'polypeptide(L)'
;MRPAPLRPAATVSTAAAQPQRYLTNDEAAEYLRLSPRTLEKQRVIGGGPRFRKFGRRVMYAVADLDAWAADRSFETTSDPEYAEHHSADSRAR
;
A
#
# COMPACT_ATOMS: atom_id res chain seq x y z
N MET A 1 22.86 -38.61 20.92
CA MET A 1 21.63 -37.80 20.93
C MET A 1 21.95 -36.37 20.52
N ARG A 2 21.46 -35.91 19.35
CA ARG A 2 21.39 -34.49 18.98
C ARG A 2 20.09 -34.31 18.19
N PRO A 3 19.05 -33.65 18.74
CA PRO A 3 17.89 -33.30 17.95
C PRO A 3 18.24 -32.12 17.04
N ALA A 4 18.08 -32.31 15.72
CA ALA A 4 18.18 -31.23 14.75
C ALA A 4 16.94 -30.33 14.88
N PRO A 5 17.08 -28.99 14.92
CA PRO A 5 15.92 -28.12 14.82
C PRO A 5 15.43 -28.12 13.37
N LEU A 6 14.22 -28.64 13.18
CA LEU A 6 13.44 -28.51 11.96
C LEU A 6 13.20 -27.01 11.73
N ARG A 7 13.75 -26.46 10.63
CA ARG A 7 13.41 -25.11 10.18
C ARG A 7 11.93 -25.11 9.73
N PRO A 8 11.09 -24.20 10.23
CA PRO A 8 9.74 -24.06 9.69
C PRO A 8 9.84 -23.58 8.24
N ALA A 9 9.14 -24.28 7.36
CA ALA A 9 9.01 -23.95 5.95
C ALA A 9 8.49 -22.51 5.81
N ALA A 10 9.24 -21.69 5.07
CA ALA A 10 8.74 -20.40 4.60
C ALA A 10 7.53 -20.68 3.70
N THR A 11 6.33 -20.37 4.19
CA THR A 11 5.13 -20.31 3.37
C THR A 11 5.32 -19.20 2.36
N VAL A 12 5.72 -19.56 1.14
CA VAL A 12 5.63 -18.66 -0.01
C VAL A 12 4.14 -18.36 -0.22
N SER A 13 3.71 -17.18 0.21
CA SER A 13 2.35 -16.70 -0.02
C SER A 13 2.20 -16.43 -1.52
N THR A 14 1.75 -17.44 -2.25
CA THR A 14 1.37 -17.31 -3.66
C THR A 14 0.01 -16.62 -3.70
N ALA A 15 0.00 -15.30 -3.47
CA ALA A 15 -1.20 -14.49 -3.57
C ALA A 15 -1.76 -14.63 -4.99
N ALA A 16 -2.94 -15.24 -5.06
CA ALA A 16 -3.59 -15.70 -6.26
C ALA A 16 -3.64 -14.61 -7.34
N ALA A 17 -3.27 -15.01 -8.56
CA ALA A 17 -3.42 -14.25 -9.79
C ALA A 17 -4.91 -14.08 -10.13
N GLN A 18 -5.61 -13.23 -9.36
CA GLN A 18 -6.83 -12.60 -9.83
C GLN A 18 -6.50 -11.81 -11.11
N PRO A 19 -7.39 -11.74 -12.12
CA PRO A 19 -7.17 -10.93 -13.30
C PRO A 19 -6.88 -9.51 -12.85
N GLN A 20 -5.62 -9.10 -12.96
CA GLN A 20 -5.11 -7.87 -12.37
C GLN A 20 -5.80 -6.70 -13.08
N ARG A 21 -6.89 -6.22 -12.49
CA ARG A 21 -7.54 -4.99 -12.94
C ARG A 21 -6.58 -3.87 -12.62
N TYR A 22 -6.00 -3.31 -13.67
CA TYR A 22 -5.14 -2.15 -13.57
C TYR A 22 -6.01 -0.90 -13.57
N LEU A 23 -5.91 -0.14 -12.51
CA LEU A 23 -6.57 1.15 -12.34
C LEU A 23 -5.59 2.27 -12.66
N THR A 24 -6.09 3.33 -13.29
CA THR A 24 -5.36 4.59 -13.42
C THR A 24 -5.19 5.27 -12.06
N ASN A 25 -4.42 6.36 -11.99
CA ASN A 25 -4.26 7.10 -10.76
C ASN A 25 -5.59 7.64 -10.22
N ASP A 26 -6.46 8.12 -11.11
CA ASP A 26 -7.77 8.66 -10.76
C ASP A 26 -8.69 7.57 -10.21
N GLU A 27 -8.78 6.43 -10.92
CA GLU A 27 -9.58 5.28 -10.46
C GLU A 27 -9.05 4.68 -9.17
N ALA A 28 -7.73 4.62 -8.99
CA ALA A 28 -7.12 4.15 -7.73
C ALA A 28 -7.41 5.11 -6.57
N ALA A 29 -7.45 6.41 -6.84
CA ALA A 29 -7.81 7.43 -5.87
C ALA A 29 -9.28 7.29 -5.47
N GLU A 30 -10.18 7.11 -6.43
CA GLU A 30 -11.60 6.85 -6.19
C GLU A 30 -11.81 5.56 -5.38
N TYR A 31 -11.09 4.49 -5.72
CA TYR A 31 -11.13 3.21 -5.03
C TYR A 31 -10.75 3.32 -3.55
N LEU A 32 -9.67 4.05 -3.25
CA LEU A 32 -9.21 4.29 -1.87
C LEU A 32 -9.91 5.46 -1.17
N ARG A 33 -10.85 6.15 -1.84
CA ARG A 33 -11.49 7.39 -1.37
C ARG A 33 -10.48 8.50 -1.03
N LEU A 34 -9.36 8.53 -1.75
CA LEU A 34 -8.29 9.53 -1.61
C LEU A 34 -8.30 10.51 -2.79
N SER A 35 -7.60 11.63 -2.66
CA SER A 35 -7.36 12.51 -3.80
C SER A 35 -6.23 11.96 -4.69
N PRO A 36 -6.33 12.07 -6.04
CA PRO A 36 -5.26 11.68 -6.97
C PRO A 36 -3.90 12.29 -6.61
N ARG A 37 -3.92 13.58 -6.21
CA ARG A 37 -2.75 14.34 -5.75
C ARG A 37 -2.08 13.74 -4.51
N THR A 38 -2.86 13.10 -3.63
CA THR A 38 -2.33 12.39 -2.45
C THR A 38 -1.56 11.14 -2.89
N LEU A 39 -2.10 10.37 -3.85
CA LEU A 39 -1.38 9.23 -4.41
C LEU A 39 -0.10 9.66 -5.14
N GLU A 40 -0.14 10.78 -5.87
CA GLU A 40 1.07 11.36 -6.48
C GLU A 40 2.12 11.76 -5.45
N LYS A 41 1.72 12.47 -4.38
CA LYS A 41 2.61 12.83 -3.26
C LYS A 41 3.22 11.59 -2.62
N GLN A 42 2.41 10.57 -2.34
CA GLN A 42 2.84 9.29 -1.76
C GLN A 42 3.84 8.53 -2.64
N ARG A 43 3.73 8.65 -3.97
CA ARG A 43 4.72 8.09 -4.90
C ARG A 43 6.07 8.78 -4.84
N VAL A 44 6.09 10.09 -4.60
CA VAL A 44 7.34 10.87 -4.51
C VAL A 44 8.02 10.66 -3.17
N ILE A 45 7.24 10.67 -2.08
CA ILE A 45 7.77 10.51 -0.71
C ILE A 45 8.20 9.06 -0.42
N GLY A 46 7.64 8.08 -1.14
CA GLY A 46 8.01 6.67 -0.98
C GLY A 46 7.16 5.94 0.06
N GLY A 47 5.87 6.22 0.10
CA GLY A 47 4.90 5.56 0.98
C GLY A 47 3.61 5.12 0.27
N GLY A 48 3.52 5.23 -1.05
CA GLY A 48 2.29 4.91 -1.79
C GLY A 48 2.10 3.43 -2.11
N PRO A 49 0.89 3.05 -2.58
CA PRO A 49 0.64 1.72 -3.10
C PRO A 49 1.57 1.42 -4.27
N ARG A 50 1.91 0.14 -4.46
CA ARG A 50 2.81 -0.27 -5.54
C ARG A 50 2.21 0.12 -6.89
N PHE A 51 2.99 0.86 -7.67
CA PHE A 51 2.59 1.32 -9.00
C PHE A 51 3.39 0.59 -10.08
N ARG A 52 2.74 0.37 -11.21
CA ARG A 52 3.31 -0.21 -12.42
C ARG A 52 3.32 0.85 -13.51
N LYS A 53 4.49 1.04 -14.13
CA LYS A 53 4.68 2.02 -15.19
C LYS A 53 4.45 1.35 -16.55
N PHE A 54 3.36 1.72 -17.21
CA PHE A 54 3.04 1.33 -18.58
C PHE A 54 3.36 2.50 -19.52
N GLY A 55 4.63 2.57 -19.94
CA GLY A 55 5.12 3.66 -20.79
C GLY A 55 4.99 5.03 -20.10
N ARG A 56 4.11 5.88 -20.63
CA ARG A 56 3.81 7.21 -20.05
C ARG A 56 2.78 7.16 -18.91
N ARG A 57 2.02 6.07 -18.81
CA ARG A 57 0.91 5.94 -17.85
C ARG A 57 1.38 5.15 -16.64
N VAL A 58 0.84 5.53 -15.49
CA VAL A 58 1.07 4.84 -14.23
C VAL A 58 -0.24 4.19 -13.86
N MET A 59 -0.19 2.89 -13.62
CA MET A 59 -1.34 2.12 -13.20
C MET A 59 -1.06 1.42 -11.89
N TYR A 60 -2.12 1.16 -11.14
CA TYR A 60 -2.09 0.41 -9.90
C TYR A 60 -2.87 -0.87 -10.10
N ALA A 61 -2.41 -1.99 -9.55
CA ALA A 61 -3.28 -3.14 -9.48
C ALA A 61 -4.18 -3.02 -8.25
N VAL A 62 -5.44 -3.42 -8.39
CA VAL A 62 -6.37 -3.49 -7.25
C VAL A 62 -5.76 -4.29 -6.09
N ALA A 63 -5.09 -5.41 -6.37
CA ALA A 63 -4.42 -6.21 -5.34
C ALA A 63 -3.32 -5.45 -4.58
N ASP A 64 -2.57 -4.57 -5.26
CA ASP A 64 -1.55 -3.73 -4.63
C ASP A 64 -2.19 -2.61 -3.79
N LEU A 65 -3.36 -2.08 -4.21
CA LEU A 65 -4.13 -1.09 -3.45
C LEU A 65 -4.73 -1.71 -2.18
N ASP A 66 -5.32 -2.89 -2.29
CA ASP A 66 -5.84 -3.67 -1.16
C ASP A 66 -4.72 -4.02 -0.17
N ALA A 67 -3.59 -4.55 -0.66
CA ALA A 67 -2.46 -4.89 0.20
C ALA A 67 -1.92 -3.67 0.94
N TRP A 68 -1.85 -2.53 0.26
CA TRP A 68 -1.42 -1.26 0.87
C TRP A 68 -2.43 -0.72 1.89
N ALA A 69 -3.73 -0.83 1.60
CA ALA A 69 -4.78 -0.44 2.52
C ALA A 69 -4.80 -1.35 3.76
N ALA A 70 -4.57 -2.65 3.58
CA ALA A 70 -4.46 -3.61 4.67
C ALA A 70 -3.22 -3.36 5.54
N ASP A 71 -2.07 -3.05 4.93
CA ASP A 71 -0.83 -2.70 5.62
C ASP A 71 -0.99 -1.41 6.47
N ARG A 72 -1.90 -0.52 6.06
CA ARG A 72 -2.27 0.72 6.78
C ARG A 72 -3.58 0.65 7.53
N SER A 73 -4.13 -0.55 7.69
CA SER A 73 -5.30 -0.75 8.52
C SER A 73 -4.85 -0.77 9.97
N PHE A 74 -4.93 0.38 10.64
CA PHE A 74 -4.69 0.48 12.07
C PHE A 74 -5.99 0.08 12.79
N GLU A 75 -5.90 -0.90 13.70
CA GLU A 75 -7.05 -1.35 14.51
C GLU A 75 -7.54 -0.29 15.52
N THR A 76 -6.79 0.79 15.70
CA THR A 76 -7.08 1.82 16.71
C THR A 76 -6.68 3.22 16.23
N THR A 77 -7.63 4.16 16.21
CA THR A 77 -7.42 5.60 15.92
C THR A 77 -6.47 6.28 16.93
N SER A 78 -6.17 5.64 18.05
CA SER A 78 -5.21 6.10 19.07
C SER A 78 -3.77 5.63 18.82
N ASP A 79 -3.47 5.07 17.65
CA ASP A 79 -2.10 4.69 17.33
C ASP A 79 -1.20 5.93 17.22
N PRO A 80 -0.09 6.02 17.99
CA PRO A 80 0.79 7.18 17.97
C PRO A 80 1.39 7.44 16.57
N GLU A 81 1.52 6.40 15.74
CA GLU A 81 2.03 6.52 14.38
C GLU A 81 1.06 7.29 13.46
N TYR A 82 -0.26 7.27 13.77
CA TYR A 82 -1.28 8.07 13.07
C TYR A 82 -1.19 9.56 13.46
N ALA A 83 -0.95 9.85 14.75
CA ALA A 83 -0.83 11.21 15.25
C ALA A 83 0.43 11.92 14.72
N GLU A 84 1.55 11.20 14.59
CA GLU A 84 2.79 11.76 14.05
C GLU A 84 2.65 12.12 12.55
N HIS A 85 2.03 11.26 11.75
CA HIS A 85 1.81 11.55 10.32
C HIS A 85 0.84 12.72 10.07
N HIS A 86 -0.21 12.89 10.89
CA HIS A 86 -1.17 14.00 10.75
C HIS A 86 -0.61 15.35 11.21
N SER A 87 0.38 15.35 12.10
CA SER A 87 1.01 16.57 12.61
C SER A 87 1.86 17.30 11.55
N ALA A 88 2.39 16.58 10.55
CA ALA A 88 3.27 17.12 9.53
C ALA A 88 2.54 17.85 8.38
N ASP A 89 1.24 17.59 8.17
CA ASP A 89 0.49 18.14 7.03
C ASP A 89 -0.14 19.52 7.33
N SER A 90 -0.21 19.93 8.60
CA SER A 90 -0.88 21.17 9.04
C SER A 90 -0.04 22.46 8.93
N ARG A 91 1.19 22.40 8.40
CA ARG A 91 2.15 23.53 8.46
C ARG A 91 2.29 24.39 7.19
N ALA A 92 1.33 24.36 6.28
CA ALA A 92 1.33 25.26 5.13
C ALA A 92 -0.08 25.80 4.84
N ARG A 93 -0.50 26.83 5.60
CA ARG A 93 -1.46 27.83 5.13
C ARG A 93 -0.70 29.03 4.59
#